data_AF-A0A7C1SR41-F1
#
_entry.id   AF-A0A7C1SR41-F1
#
_cell.length_a   1.000
_cell.length_b   1.000
_cell.length_c   1.000
_cell.angle_alpha   90.00
_cell.angle_beta   90.00
_cell.angle_gamma   90.00
#
_symmetry.space_group_name_H-M   'P 1'
#
loop_
_entity.id
_entity.type
_entity.pdbx_description
1 polymer ?
#
loop_
_entity_poly.entity_id
_entity_poly.type
_entity_poly.pdbx_seq_one_letter_code
_entity_poly.pdbx_strand_id
1 'polypeptide(L)'
;MLLAIKIIGIGTGGDERSVTLERQSLENFLVSVERRAYSIAFASLGHREDALDIVQESMTQLVARYSNKGSDEWRPLFYKILQSRINDLHRRRMVQNKVKGWLTKFRNKEDGAESEEDPIENVPGPDSTSPHQQHERERQLEV
;
A
#
# COMPACT_ATOMS: atom_id res chain seq x y z
N MET A 1 20.02 -2.67 50.95
CA MET A 1 18.67 -2.61 50.33
C MET A 1 18.84 -2.74 48.83
N LEU A 2 18.47 -3.80 48.12
CA LEU A 2 17.89 -5.09 48.48
C LEU A 2 18.36 -6.01 47.34
N LEU A 3 19.32 -6.88 47.67
CA LEU A 3 19.50 -8.14 46.97
C LEU A 3 18.27 -9.01 47.28
N ALA A 4 17.83 -9.84 46.32
CA ALA A 4 16.84 -10.94 46.45
C ALA A 4 15.50 -10.75 45.71
N ILE A 5 15.53 -10.80 44.38
CA ILE A 5 14.60 -11.66 43.64
C ILE A 5 15.45 -12.44 42.62
N LYS A 6 16.14 -13.46 43.12
CA LYS A 6 16.53 -14.61 42.29
C LYS A 6 15.42 -15.64 42.46
N ILE A 7 14.42 -15.57 41.59
CA ILE A 7 13.60 -16.72 41.19
C ILE A 7 14.27 -17.19 39.90
N ILE A 8 15.25 -18.10 39.95
CA ILE A 8 15.02 -19.54 39.82
C ILE A 8 13.98 -19.83 38.74
N GLY A 9 14.46 -19.86 37.50
CA GLY A 9 13.78 -20.37 36.33
C GLY A 9 14.84 -20.94 35.39
N ILE A 10 15.36 -22.12 35.75
CA ILE A 10 16.12 -22.97 34.82
C ILE A 10 15.10 -23.37 33.74
N GLY A 11 15.20 -22.80 32.55
CA GLY A 11 14.23 -23.05 31.47
C GLY A 11 14.33 -22.15 30.24
N THR A 12 15.52 -21.66 29.87
CA THR A 12 15.67 -20.68 28.76
C THR A 12 15.68 -21.30 27.35
N GLY A 13 15.22 -22.54 27.19
CA GLY A 13 15.06 -23.16 25.87
C GLY A 13 13.65 -23.04 25.27
N GLY A 14 12.64 -22.70 26.06
CA GLY A 14 11.23 -22.65 25.62
C GLY A 14 10.83 -21.31 25.01
N ASP A 15 11.24 -20.21 25.63
CA ASP A 15 10.84 -18.84 25.24
C ASP A 15 11.50 -18.40 23.92
N GLU A 16 12.79 -18.68 23.75
CA GLU A 16 13.52 -18.40 22.50
C GLU A 16 12.97 -19.23 21.32
N ARG A 17 12.53 -20.47 21.57
CA ARG A 17 11.91 -21.32 20.54
C ARG A 17 10.57 -20.74 20.09
N SER A 18 9.72 -20.30 21.01
CA SER A 18 8.42 -19.70 20.67
C SER A 18 8.58 -18.44 19.82
N VAL A 19 9.46 -17.52 20.23
CA VAL A 19 9.75 -16.29 19.48
C VAL A 19 10.31 -16.61 18.08
N THR A 20 11.18 -17.62 17.98
CA THR A 20 11.73 -18.04 16.68
C THR A 20 10.65 -18.64 15.77
N LEU A 21 9.74 -19.45 16.33
CA LEU A 21 8.62 -20.04 15.59
C LEU A 21 7.63 -18.99 15.11
N GLU A 22 7.31 -18.00 15.93
CA GLU A 22 6.44 -16.87 15.55
C GLU A 22 7.06 -16.06 14.41
N ARG A 23 8.37 -15.78 14.49
CA ARG A 23 9.09 -15.09 13.42
C ARG A 23 9.08 -15.88 12.11
N GLN A 24 9.35 -17.19 12.17
CA GLN A 24 9.27 -18.07 11.00
C GLN A 24 7.87 -18.12 10.41
N SER A 25 6.83 -18.13 11.26
CA SER A 25 5.44 -18.09 10.82
C SER A 25 5.14 -16.78 10.07
N LEU A 26 5.60 -15.65 10.59
CA LEU A 26 5.44 -14.35 9.94
C LEU A 26 6.19 -14.28 8.60
N GLU A 27 7.44 -14.76 8.55
CA GLU A 27 8.24 -14.83 7.32
C GLU A 27 7.53 -15.69 6.26
N ASN A 28 7.03 -16.87 6.64
CA ASN A 28 6.25 -17.74 5.75
C ASN A 28 4.97 -17.06 5.26
N PHE A 29 4.29 -16.33 6.14
CA PHE A 29 3.13 -15.54 5.76
C PHE A 29 3.50 -14.47 4.72
N LEU A 30 4.57 -13.70 4.93
CA LEU A 30 5.01 -12.66 3.99
C LEU A 30 5.33 -13.23 2.61
N VAL A 31 6.08 -14.34 2.55
CA VAL A 31 6.36 -15.08 1.30
C VAL A 31 5.06 -15.53 0.63
N SER A 32 4.10 -16.03 1.41
CA SER A 32 2.81 -16.51 0.86
C SER A 32 1.97 -15.41 0.20
N VAL A 33 2.11 -14.15 0.63
CA VAL A 33 1.32 -13.03 0.11
C VAL A 33 2.04 -12.21 -0.96
N GLU A 34 3.37 -12.30 -1.06
CA GLU A 34 4.21 -11.49 -1.93
C GLU A 34 3.71 -11.42 -3.38
N ARG A 35 3.57 -12.57 -4.04
CA ARG A 35 3.18 -12.64 -5.46
C ARG A 35 1.81 -12.02 -5.71
N ARG A 36 0.85 -12.24 -4.80
CA ARG A 36 -0.51 -11.68 -4.92
C ARG A 36 -0.50 -10.18 -4.66
N ALA A 37 0.24 -9.73 -3.66
CA ALA A 37 0.39 -8.31 -3.34
C ALA A 37 1.02 -7.55 -4.50
N TYR A 38 2.09 -8.08 -5.09
CA TYR A 38 2.71 -7.51 -6.28
C TYR A 38 1.73 -7.45 -7.46
N SER A 39 0.97 -8.51 -7.70
CA SER A 39 -0.01 -8.54 -8.80
C SER A 39 -1.09 -7.45 -8.62
N ILE A 40 -1.58 -7.26 -7.40
CA ILE A 40 -2.56 -6.21 -7.08
C ILE A 40 -1.93 -4.82 -7.26
N ALA A 41 -0.77 -4.58 -6.65
CA ALA A 41 -0.09 -3.29 -6.72
C ALA A 41 0.29 -2.93 -8.17
N PHE A 42 0.81 -3.88 -8.94
CA PHE A 42 1.15 -3.68 -10.34
C PHE A 42 -0.08 -3.37 -11.20
N ALA A 43 -1.18 -4.11 -11.00
CA ALA A 43 -2.44 -3.83 -11.68
C ALA A 43 -3.02 -2.45 -11.33
N SER A 44 -2.79 -1.94 -10.10
CA SER A 44 -3.25 -0.62 -9.68
C SER A 44 -2.32 0.53 -10.08
N LEU A 45 -1.02 0.28 -10.27
CA LEU A 45 -0.02 1.35 -10.41
C LEU A 45 0.61 1.45 -11.80
N GLY A 46 0.58 0.37 -12.60
CA GLY A 46 1.14 0.31 -13.95
C GLY A 46 2.66 0.35 -14.04
N HIS A 47 3.36 0.56 -12.92
CA HIS A 47 4.81 0.68 -12.84
C HIS A 47 5.40 -0.36 -11.91
N ARG A 48 6.38 -1.12 -12.41
CA ARG A 48 7.01 -2.23 -11.69
C ARG A 48 7.68 -1.78 -10.38
N GLU A 49 8.48 -0.73 -10.45
CA GLU A 49 9.25 -0.26 -9.28
C GLU A 49 8.31 0.26 -8.18
N ASP A 50 7.32 1.08 -8.54
CA ASP A 50 6.30 1.54 -7.59
C ASP A 50 5.53 0.38 -6.95
N ALA A 51 5.22 -0.67 -7.71
CA ALA A 51 4.55 -1.85 -7.18
C ALA A 51 5.44 -2.60 -6.18
N LEU A 52 6.73 -2.77 -6.47
CA LEU A 52 7.67 -3.40 -5.54
C LEU A 52 7.85 -2.56 -4.28
N ASP A 53 8.05 -1.26 -4.42
CA ASP A 53 8.22 -0.33 -3.29
C ASP A 53 7.00 -0.39 -2.36
N ILE A 54 5.79 -0.33 -2.90
CA ILE A 54 4.56 -0.38 -2.12
C ILE A 54 4.39 -1.72 -1.40
N VAL A 55 4.74 -2.84 -2.04
CA VAL A 55 4.71 -4.16 -1.39
C VAL A 55 5.72 -4.21 -0.25
N GLN A 56 6.96 -3.76 -0.47
CA GLN A 56 8.01 -3.77 0.54
C GLN A 56 7.70 -2.83 1.71
N GLU A 57 7.18 -1.63 1.46
CA GLU A 57 6.72 -0.72 2.51
C GLU A 57 5.61 -1.34 3.35
N SER A 58 4.71 -2.09 2.71
CA SER A 58 3.59 -2.75 3.38
C SER A 58 4.06 -3.90 4.27
N MET A 59 4.98 -4.74 3.77
CA MET A 59 5.60 -5.81 4.56
C MET A 59 6.37 -5.24 5.75
N THR A 60 7.18 -4.21 5.51
CA THR A 60 7.98 -3.53 6.54
C THR A 60 7.07 -2.95 7.63
N GLN A 61 5.98 -2.29 7.24
CA GLN A 61 5.01 -1.73 8.19
C GLN A 61 4.30 -2.82 9.01
N LEU A 62 3.97 -3.96 8.39
CA LEU A 62 3.36 -5.09 9.11
C LEU A 62 4.31 -5.61 10.19
N VAL A 63 5.57 -5.90 9.82
CA VAL A 63 6.59 -6.41 10.74
C VAL A 63 6.85 -5.40 11.87
N ALA A 64 7.01 -4.12 11.53
CA ALA A 64 7.36 -3.10 12.50
C ALA A 64 6.26 -2.80 13.54
N ARG A 65 4.97 -2.93 13.15
CA ARG A 65 3.84 -2.48 14.00
C ARG A 65 2.94 -3.60 14.48
N TYR A 66 2.97 -4.76 13.84
CA TYR A 66 1.98 -5.81 14.02
C TYR A 66 2.60 -7.23 14.07
N SER A 67 3.92 -7.36 14.25
CA SER A 67 4.57 -8.68 14.39
C SER A 67 4.07 -9.49 15.59
N ASN A 68 3.61 -8.81 16.64
CA ASN A 68 3.07 -9.41 17.86
C ASN A 68 1.58 -9.82 17.74
N LYS A 69 0.97 -9.67 16.56
CA LYS A 69 -0.41 -10.07 16.31
C LYS A 69 -0.52 -11.56 16.02
N GLY A 70 -1.72 -12.12 16.20
CA GLY A 70 -2.00 -13.50 15.84
C GLY A 70 -1.86 -13.72 14.33
N SER A 71 -1.48 -14.94 13.93
CA SER A 71 -1.29 -15.29 12.51
C SER A 71 -2.55 -15.13 11.65
N ASP A 72 -3.72 -15.23 12.28
CA ASP A 72 -5.04 -15.00 11.70
C ASP A 72 -5.32 -13.51 11.42
N GLU A 73 -4.69 -12.61 12.16
CA GLU A 73 -4.83 -11.15 11.99
C GLU A 73 -3.89 -10.57 10.93
N TRP A 74 -2.76 -11.23 10.63
CA TRP A 74 -1.74 -10.68 9.72
C TRP A 74 -2.27 -10.45 8.30
N ARG A 75 -3.06 -11.39 7.77
CA ARG A 75 -3.63 -11.30 6.42
C ARG A 75 -4.50 -10.06 6.23
N PRO A 76 -5.56 -9.83 7.02
CA PRO A 76 -6.37 -8.62 6.87
C PRO A 76 -5.58 -7.34 7.13
N LEU A 77 -4.65 -7.33 8.10
CA LEU A 77 -3.80 -6.16 8.36
C LEU A 77 -2.90 -5.83 7.17
N PHE A 78 -2.26 -6.83 6.58
CA PHE A 78 -1.38 -6.67 5.44
C PHE A 78 -2.11 -6.03 4.24
N TYR A 79 -3.28 -6.57 3.85
CA TYR A 79 -4.03 -6.02 2.73
C TYR A 79 -4.62 -4.64 3.01
N LYS A 80 -4.95 -4.33 4.28
CA LYS A 80 -5.33 -2.97 4.68
C LYS A 80 -4.18 -1.98 4.50
N ILE A 81 -2.98 -2.35 4.93
CA ILE A 81 -1.77 -1.53 4.75
C ILE A 81 -1.50 -1.34 3.25
N LEU A 82 -1.48 -2.44 2.48
CA LEU A 82 -1.23 -2.41 1.03
C LEU A 82 -2.19 -1.44 0.32
N GLN A 83 -3.49 -1.56 0.58
CA GLN A 83 -4.48 -0.67 -0.03
C GLN A 83 -4.29 0.79 0.38
N SER A 84 -3.96 1.06 1.65
CA SER A 84 -3.65 2.42 2.11
C SER A 84 -2.47 3.01 1.34
N ARG A 85 -1.41 2.23 1.14
CA ARG A 85 -0.20 2.67 0.43
C ARG A 85 -0.47 2.94 -1.06
N ILE A 86 -1.22 2.07 -1.73
CA ILE A 86 -1.66 2.28 -3.13
C ILE A 86 -2.44 3.60 -3.23
N ASN A 87 -3.44 3.79 -2.36
CA ASN A 87 -4.27 4.99 -2.36
C ASN A 87 -3.47 6.27 -2.06
N ASP A 88 -2.50 6.19 -1.15
CA ASP A 88 -1.61 7.31 -0.85
C ASP A 88 -0.77 7.72 -2.07
N LEU A 89 -0.25 6.75 -2.83
CA LEU A 89 0.51 7.03 -4.04
C LEU A 89 -0.37 7.64 -5.15
N HIS A 90 -1.57 7.09 -5.38
CA HIS A 90 -2.55 7.70 -6.30
C HIS A 90 -2.88 9.14 -5.90
N ARG A 91 -3.13 9.39 -4.60
CA ARG A 91 -3.40 10.74 -4.09
C ARG A 91 -2.23 11.70 -4.36
N ARG A 92 -0.99 11.27 -4.12
CA ARG A 92 0.22 12.08 -4.40
C ARG A 92 0.34 12.41 -5.88
N ARG A 93 0.14 11.44 -6.78
CA ARG A 93 0.15 11.67 -8.24
C ARG A 93 -0.94 12.66 -8.68
N MET A 94 -2.16 12.50 -8.18
CA MET A 94 -3.27 13.43 -8.47
C MET A 94 -2.96 14.86 -8.01
N VAL A 95 -2.45 15.04 -6.79
CA VAL A 95 -2.10 16.36 -6.26
C VAL A 95 -0.96 16.98 -7.07
N GLN A 96 0.07 16.20 -7.40
CA GLN A 96 1.19 16.67 -8.22
C GLN A 96 0.72 17.15 -9.60
N ASN A 97 -0.18 16.41 -10.26
CA ASN A 97 -0.72 16.77 -11.57
C ASN A 97 -1.56 18.05 -11.50
N LYS A 98 -2.41 18.20 -10.46
CA LYS A 98 -3.19 19.44 -10.25
C LYS A 98 -2.32 20.67 -10.04
N VAL A 99 -1.26 20.55 -9.23
CA VAL A 99 -0.33 21.66 -8.97
C VAL A 99 0.41 22.06 -10.25
N LYS A 100 0.87 21.09 -11.05
CA LYS A 100 1.49 21.36 -12.35
C LYS A 100 0.52 22.08 -13.29
N GLY A 101 -0.72 21.60 -13.42
CA GLY A 101 -1.73 22.24 -14.27
C GLY A 101 -2.06 23.68 -13.84
N TRP A 102 -2.16 23.93 -12.52
CA TRP A 102 -2.31 25.28 -11.98
C TRP A 102 -1.12 26.17 -12.34
N LEU A 103 0.12 25.74 -12.11
CA LEU A 103 1.32 26.53 -12.42
C LEU A 103 1.44 26.86 -13.92
N THR A 104 1.16 25.89 -14.81
CA THR A 104 1.14 26.13 -16.25
C THR A 104 0.10 27.18 -16.64
N LYS A 105 -1.09 27.16 -16.03
CA LYS A 105 -2.14 28.17 -16.26
C LYS A 105 -1.71 29.57 -15.87
N PHE A 106 -0.95 29.73 -14.77
CA PHE A 106 -0.43 31.04 -14.36
C PHE A 106 0.64 31.57 -15.30
N ARG A 107 1.56 30.70 -15.76
CA ARG A 107 2.62 31.10 -16.71
C ARG A 107 2.06 31.54 -18.07
N ASN A 108 1.11 30.79 -18.63
CA ASN A 108 0.49 31.16 -19.91
C ASN A 108 -0.29 32.48 -19.83
N LYS A 109 -0.76 32.88 -18.64
CA LYS A 109 -1.47 34.14 -18.43
C LYS A 109 -0.55 35.36 -18.37
N GLU A 110 0.71 35.19 -17.99
CA GLU A 110 1.72 36.27 -17.95
C GLU A 110 2.36 36.51 -19.33
N ASP A 111 2.52 35.46 -20.14
CA ASP A 111 3.20 35.53 -21.44
C ASP A 111 2.29 35.88 -22.65
N GLY A 112 0.98 36.14 -22.43
CA GLY A 112 0.05 36.55 -23.49
C GLY A 112 -0.14 35.53 -24.63
N ALA A 113 0.39 34.32 -24.48
CA ALA A 113 0.24 33.24 -25.45
C ALA A 113 -1.11 32.54 -25.20
N GLU A 114 -2.08 32.85 -26.07
CA GLU A 114 -3.32 32.08 -26.20
C GLU A 114 -2.99 30.69 -26.73
N SER A 115 -2.57 29.77 -25.86
CA SER A 115 -2.61 28.34 -26.17
C SER A 115 -4.04 27.84 -25.95
N GLU A 116 -4.69 27.38 -27.04
CA GLU A 116 -6.02 26.78 -27.07
C GLU A 116 -6.13 25.42 -26.33
N GLU A 117 -5.03 24.88 -25.81
CA GLU A 117 -5.04 23.64 -25.04
C GLU A 117 -5.49 23.89 -23.60
N ASP A 118 -6.72 23.49 -23.26
CA ASP A 118 -7.25 23.54 -21.91
C ASP A 118 -6.40 22.63 -21.00
N PRO A 119 -5.66 23.16 -20.00
CA PRO A 119 -4.78 22.37 -19.14
C PRO A 119 -5.53 21.29 -18.34
N ILE A 120 -6.87 21.37 -18.28
CA ILE A 120 -7.74 20.39 -17.63
C ILE A 120 -7.96 19.16 -18.52
N GLU A 121 -7.93 19.31 -19.86
CA GLU A 121 -8.06 18.19 -20.81
C GLU A 121 -6.85 17.25 -20.76
N ASN A 122 -5.67 17.77 -20.43
CA ASN A 122 -4.43 16.99 -20.30
C ASN A 122 -4.23 16.33 -18.92
N VAL A 123 -5.18 16.48 -17.99
CA VAL A 123 -5.14 15.77 -16.70
C VAL A 123 -5.71 14.37 -16.92
N PRO A 124 -4.92 13.28 -16.75
CA PRO A 124 -5.49 11.94 -16.76
C PRO A 124 -6.59 11.88 -15.71
N GLY A 125 -7.80 11.52 -16.14
CA GLY A 125 -8.93 11.30 -15.23
C GLY A 125 -8.52 10.30 -14.14
N PRO A 126 -9.07 10.41 -12.92
CA PRO A 126 -8.87 9.37 -11.93
C PRO A 126 -9.24 8.02 -12.56
N ASP A 127 -8.50 6.95 -12.22
CA ASP A 127 -8.89 5.57 -12.54
C ASP A 127 -10.13 5.16 -11.71
N SER A 128 -11.17 5.98 -11.76
CA SER A 128 -12.50 5.61 -11.33
C SER A 128 -13.10 4.83 -12.48
N THR A 129 -13.27 3.51 -12.31
CA THR A 129 -14.30 2.78 -13.06
C THR A 129 -15.56 3.63 -12.99
N SER A 130 -15.96 4.22 -14.12
CA SER A 130 -17.14 5.08 -14.15
C SER A 130 -18.33 4.27 -13.62
N PRO A 131 -19.27 4.85 -12.85
CA PRO A 131 -20.48 4.16 -12.43
C PRO A 131 -21.18 3.44 -13.59
N HIS A 132 -21.07 4.00 -14.80
CA HIS A 132 -21.54 3.37 -16.03
C HIS A 132 -20.87 2.02 -16.34
N GLN A 133 -19.55 1.91 -16.17
CA GLN A 133 -18.79 0.67 -16.38
C GLN A 133 -19.06 -0.37 -15.29
N GLN A 134 -19.38 0.05 -14.07
CA GLN A 134 -19.82 -0.86 -13.00
C GLN A 134 -21.17 -1.49 -13.35
N HIS A 135 -22.15 -0.68 -13.76
CA HIS A 135 -23.46 -1.17 -14.21
C HIS A 135 -23.38 -2.08 -15.43
N GLU A 136 -22.47 -1.81 -16.38
CA GLU A 136 -22.29 -2.67 -17.56
C GLU A 136 -21.66 -4.02 -17.22
N ARG A 137 -20.71 -4.06 -16.28
CA ARG A 137 -20.16 -5.33 -15.78
C ARG A 137 -21.19 -6.15 -15.04
N GLU A 138 -22.02 -5.51 -14.20
CA GLU A 138 -23.10 -6.20 -13.48
C GLU A 138 -24.09 -6.86 -14.46
N ARG A 139 -24.46 -6.17 -15.54
CA ARG A 139 -25.31 -6.77 -16.60
C ARG A 139 -24.66 -7.91 -17.37
N GLN A 140 -23.33 -7.93 -17.49
CA GLN A 140 -22.61 -9.00 -18.19
C GLN A 140 -22.42 -10.26 -17.33
N LEU A 141 -22.57 -10.14 -16.00
CA LEU A 141 -22.47 -11.25 -15.05
C LEU A 141 -23.81 -11.93 -14.75
N GLU A 142 -24.92 -11.34 -15.23
CA GLU A 142 -26.30 -11.84 -15.06
C GLU A 142 -26.79 -12.78 -16.18
N VAL A 143 -25.88 -13.30 -17.02
CA VAL A 143 -26.15 -14.32 -18.06
C VAL A 143 -25.51 -15.64 -17.67
#